data_AF-A0A0U5E3U8-F1
#
_entry.id   AF-A0A0U5E3U8-F1
#
_cell.length_a   1.000
_cell.length_b   1.000
_cell.length_c   1.000
_cell.angle_alpha   90.00
_cell.angle_beta   90.00
_cell.angle_gamma   90.00
#
_symmetry.space_group_name_H-M   'P 1'
#
loop_
_entity.id
_entity.type
_entity.pdbx_description
1 polymer ?
#
loop_
_entity_poly.entity_id
_entity_poly.type
_entity_poly.pdbx_seq_one_letter_code
_entity_poly.pdbx_strand_id
1 'polypeptide(L)'
;MTSKVKHTVERLMRDADLCDAGQGWQAAETTLRLSGWSRARRAVVLRRRIKADLAVVEQGDPEQLRLSFAELADQSIVYEYAVLVTSLPHEILCVAQLYRDRADAENPFDEIKNHWGWGGFTTQDIKRCCFMARIAALTYNWWSLFVRLADPTRHTEAIPSRPLLLGAPARLIRHGGQTRLTISHPDAEAAWVEAACREIPGFFKTLRRTAEQLSPLQRWYRLLSRALVKHLNGRQLQPPAALPALA
;
A
#
# COMPACT_ATOMS: atom_id res chain seq x y z
N MET A 1 -21.26 15.36 -9.95
CA MET A 1 -21.91 14.20 -10.61
C MET A 1 -22.99 14.69 -11.55
N THR A 2 -23.05 14.19 -12.79
CA THR A 2 -24.15 14.48 -13.73
C THR A 2 -25.47 13.87 -13.24
N SER A 3 -26.59 14.57 -13.45
CA SER A 3 -27.93 14.17 -12.97
C SER A 3 -28.30 12.71 -13.33
N LYS A 4 -27.97 12.28 -14.56
CA LYS A 4 -28.22 10.90 -15.04
C LYS A 4 -27.51 9.82 -14.22
N VAL A 5 -26.30 10.10 -13.70
CA VAL A 5 -25.53 9.14 -12.89
C VAL A 5 -26.15 9.01 -11.51
N LYS A 6 -26.55 10.13 -10.89
CA LYS A 6 -27.24 10.11 -9.60
C LYS A 6 -28.52 9.28 -9.68
N HIS A 7 -29.33 9.50 -10.70
CA HIS A 7 -30.58 8.77 -10.89
C HIS A 7 -30.36 7.26 -11.16
N THR A 8 -29.27 6.89 -11.85
CA THR A 8 -28.90 5.49 -12.09
C THR A 8 -28.45 4.81 -10.80
N VAL A 9 -27.63 5.50 -10.01
CA VAL A 9 -27.18 5.04 -8.69
C VAL A 9 -28.36 4.87 -7.73
N GLU A 10 -29.25 5.87 -7.65
CA GLU A 10 -30.44 5.82 -6.79
C GLU A 10 -31.38 4.67 -7.17
N ARG A 11 -31.60 4.44 -8.48
CA ARG A 11 -32.41 3.32 -8.94
C ARG A 11 -31.76 1.98 -8.61
N LEU A 12 -30.47 1.82 -8.90
CA LEU A 12 -29.73 0.58 -8.59
C LEU A 12 -29.79 0.27 -7.09
N MET A 13 -29.71 1.28 -6.22
CA MET A 13 -29.70 1.09 -4.78
C MET A 13 -31.08 0.80 -4.18
N ARG A 14 -32.17 1.06 -4.91
CA ARG A 14 -33.55 0.68 -4.52
C ARG A 14 -33.90 -0.73 -5.00
N ASP A 15 -33.49 -1.08 -6.21
CA ASP A 15 -34.05 -2.24 -6.92
C ASP A 15 -33.08 -3.45 -7.00
N ALA A 16 -31.80 -3.28 -6.68
CA ALA A 16 -30.81 -4.34 -6.85
C ALA A 16 -30.64 -5.25 -5.63
N ASP A 17 -30.32 -6.51 -5.90
CA ASP A 17 -29.79 -7.46 -4.92
C ASP A 17 -28.40 -7.01 -4.48
N LEU A 18 -28.32 -6.52 -3.25
CA LEU A 18 -27.08 -5.98 -2.70
C LEU A 18 -26.26 -7.10 -2.07
N CYS A 19 -25.02 -7.22 -2.50
CA CYS A 19 -24.05 -8.13 -1.90
C CYS A 19 -23.24 -7.42 -0.81
N ASP A 20 -22.71 -8.19 0.14
CA ASP A 20 -21.75 -7.67 1.10
C ASP A 20 -20.40 -7.35 0.42
N ALA A 21 -19.88 -6.16 0.69
CA ALA A 21 -18.57 -5.69 0.22
C ALA A 21 -17.56 -5.54 1.38
N GLY A 22 -17.93 -6.05 2.57
CA GLY A 22 -17.10 -6.08 3.77
C GLY A 22 -17.04 -4.73 4.51
N GLN A 23 -16.67 -4.77 5.79
CA GLN A 23 -16.61 -3.59 6.69
C GLN A 23 -17.92 -2.77 6.73
N GLY A 24 -19.07 -3.44 6.60
CA GLY A 24 -20.39 -2.81 6.63
C GLY A 24 -20.80 -2.10 5.33
N TRP A 25 -20.04 -2.27 4.25
CA TRP A 25 -20.41 -1.81 2.91
C TRP A 25 -21.27 -2.85 2.20
N GLN A 26 -22.32 -2.39 1.54
CA GLN A 26 -23.12 -3.15 0.59
C GLN A 26 -22.82 -2.67 -0.81
N ALA A 27 -22.94 -3.53 -1.80
CA ALA A 27 -22.62 -3.18 -3.17
C ALA A 27 -23.56 -3.81 -4.19
N ALA A 28 -23.67 -3.14 -5.33
CA ALA A 28 -24.29 -3.68 -6.52
C ALA A 28 -23.45 -3.35 -7.75
N GLU A 29 -23.47 -4.27 -8.72
CA GLU A 29 -22.80 -4.08 -9.99
C GLU A 29 -23.75 -3.48 -11.03
N THR A 30 -23.21 -2.59 -11.85
CA THR A 30 -23.92 -2.00 -12.97
C THR A 30 -22.95 -1.68 -14.10
N THR A 31 -23.49 -1.26 -15.24
CA THR A 31 -22.70 -0.79 -16.37
C THR A 31 -23.04 0.68 -16.62
N LEU A 32 -22.01 1.53 -16.66
CA LEU A 32 -22.15 2.97 -16.87
C LEU A 32 -21.46 3.40 -18.16
N ARG A 33 -22.09 4.31 -18.90
CA ARG A 33 -21.47 5.06 -19.99
C ARG A 33 -21.60 6.54 -19.70
N LEU A 34 -20.51 7.15 -19.26
CA LEU A 34 -20.47 8.60 -18.99
C LEU A 34 -20.32 9.39 -20.29
N SER A 35 -20.74 10.66 -20.27
CA SER A 35 -20.50 11.59 -21.37
C SER A 35 -19.00 11.68 -21.67
N GLY A 36 -18.63 11.50 -22.94
CA GLY A 36 -17.23 11.44 -23.37
C GLY A 36 -16.61 10.03 -23.37
N TRP A 37 -17.32 9.01 -22.90
CA TRP A 37 -16.83 7.62 -23.01
C TRP A 37 -17.26 6.98 -24.34
N SER A 38 -16.27 6.41 -25.02
CA SER A 38 -16.48 5.64 -26.25
C SER A 38 -17.26 4.35 -26.02
N ARG A 39 -17.17 3.75 -24.83
CA ARG A 39 -17.85 2.50 -24.46
C ARG A 39 -18.38 2.52 -23.03
N ALA A 40 -19.36 1.66 -22.78
CA ALA A 40 -19.85 1.39 -21.44
C ALA A 40 -18.80 0.59 -20.65
N ARG A 41 -18.70 0.83 -19.33
CA ARG A 41 -17.74 0.18 -18.44
C ARG A 41 -18.44 -0.36 -17.22
N ARG A 42 -17.89 -1.44 -16.67
CA ARG A 42 -18.32 -2.01 -15.40
C ARG A 42 -18.11 -1.00 -14.26
N ALA A 43 -19.15 -0.84 -13.45
CA ALA A 43 -19.15 0.03 -12.28
C ALA A 43 -19.74 -0.71 -11.08
N VAL A 44 -19.05 -0.61 -9.94
CA VAL A 44 -19.47 -1.16 -8.65
C VAL A 44 -19.89 0.01 -7.79
N VAL A 45 -21.16 0.04 -7.39
CA VAL A 45 -21.69 1.07 -6.51
C VAL A 45 -21.70 0.50 -5.10
N LEU A 46 -20.95 1.13 -4.21
CA LEU A 46 -20.84 0.82 -2.79
C LEU A 46 -21.74 1.78 -2.00
N ARG A 47 -22.44 1.26 -1.00
CA ARG A 47 -23.16 2.05 -0.01
C ARG A 47 -22.86 1.58 1.41
N ARG A 48 -22.76 2.51 2.35
CA ARG A 48 -22.63 2.20 3.78
C ARG A 48 -23.54 3.11 4.58
N ARG A 49 -24.23 2.54 5.57
CA ARG A 49 -25.04 3.33 6.51
C ARG A 49 -24.11 4.08 7.46
N ILE A 50 -24.27 5.38 7.55
CA ILE A 50 -23.57 6.20 8.56
C ILE A 50 -24.36 6.07 9.86
N LYS A 51 -23.67 5.70 10.94
CA LYS A 51 -24.22 5.71 12.30
C LYS A 51 -23.73 7.02 12.95
N ALA A 52 -24.63 8.01 13.06
CA ALA A 52 -24.54 9.28 13.82
C ALA A 52 -24.64 10.58 12.99
N ASP A 53 -25.14 11.62 13.68
CA ASP A 53 -25.63 12.92 13.22
C ASP A 53 -24.73 13.62 12.20
N LEU A 54 -25.25 13.74 10.97
CA LEU A 54 -24.65 14.57 9.94
C LEU A 54 -25.20 15.99 10.04
N ALA A 55 -24.34 16.95 10.37
CA ALA A 55 -24.62 18.35 10.10
C ALA A 55 -24.65 18.55 8.58
N VAL A 56 -25.84 18.71 8.00
CA VAL A 56 -26.02 19.09 6.61
C VAL A 56 -25.77 20.59 6.50
N VAL A 57 -24.62 20.99 5.96
CA VAL A 57 -24.39 22.39 5.60
C VAL A 57 -25.14 22.66 4.29
N GLU A 58 -26.33 23.25 4.38
CA GLU A 58 -26.99 23.82 3.21
C GLU A 58 -26.17 25.00 2.70
N GLN A 59 -25.68 24.92 1.47
CA GLN A 59 -25.12 26.07 0.77
C GLN A 59 -26.28 26.98 0.31
N GLY A 60 -26.82 27.74 1.25
CA GLY A 60 -27.72 28.87 1.00
C GLY A 60 -27.06 30.17 1.46
N ASP A 61 -26.85 31.08 0.50
CA ASP A 61 -26.31 32.45 0.61
C ASP A 61 -24.82 32.63 1.05
N PRO A 62 -23.99 33.40 0.30
CA PRO A 62 -22.54 33.55 0.57
C PRO A 62 -22.17 34.27 1.87
N GLU A 63 -23.09 34.98 2.52
CA GLU A 63 -22.79 35.80 3.71
C GLU A 63 -23.26 35.18 5.04
N GLN A 64 -23.93 34.03 5.01
CA GLN A 64 -24.31 33.31 6.22
C GLN A 64 -24.17 31.80 5.99
N LEU A 65 -23.03 31.24 6.40
CA LEU A 65 -22.93 29.80 6.67
C LEU A 65 -23.89 29.47 7.83
N ARG A 66 -25.16 29.24 7.50
CA ARG A 66 -26.12 28.67 8.44
C ARG A 66 -25.73 27.21 8.63
N LEU A 67 -25.06 26.94 9.74
CA LEU A 67 -24.99 25.59 10.31
C LEU A 67 -26.40 25.21 10.75
N SER A 68 -27.23 24.83 9.78
CA SER A 68 -28.47 24.15 10.04
C SER A 68 -28.10 22.77 10.59
N PHE A 69 -28.10 22.64 11.92
CA PHE A 69 -28.36 21.35 12.53
C PHE A 69 -29.79 20.98 12.12
N ALA A 70 -29.95 20.44 10.92
CA ALA A 70 -31.11 19.63 10.64
C ALA A 70 -31.00 18.51 11.68
N GLU A 71 -31.78 18.60 12.75
CA GLU A 71 -32.20 17.43 13.51
C GLU A 71 -32.78 16.50 12.45
N LEU A 72 -31.91 15.61 11.98
CA LEU A 72 -32.28 14.47 11.18
C LEU A 72 -33.34 13.79 12.01
N ALA A 73 -34.62 13.99 11.64
CA ALA A 73 -35.75 13.39 12.33
C ALA A 73 -35.38 11.94 12.61
N ASP A 74 -35.67 11.47 13.83
CA ASP A 74 -35.20 10.27 14.56
C ASP A 74 -35.14 8.92 13.78
N GLN A 75 -35.44 8.94 12.49
CA GLN A 75 -35.51 7.81 11.55
C GLN A 75 -34.83 8.07 10.19
N SER A 76 -34.11 9.18 10.00
CA SER A 76 -33.47 9.49 8.71
C SER A 76 -32.15 8.74 8.55
N ILE A 77 -32.19 7.68 7.74
CA ILE A 77 -31.03 6.82 7.47
C ILE A 77 -30.19 7.47 6.37
N VAL A 78 -29.01 7.98 6.74
CA VAL A 78 -28.06 8.51 5.77
C VAL A 78 -27.09 7.43 5.30
N TYR A 79 -26.89 7.39 3.98
CA TYR A 79 -25.96 6.48 3.32
C TYR A 79 -24.81 7.25 2.68
N GLU A 80 -23.60 6.77 2.90
CA GLU A 80 -22.42 7.13 2.11
C GLU A 80 -22.39 6.28 0.85
N TYR A 81 -22.11 6.90 -0.30
CA TYR A 81 -22.00 6.22 -1.59
C TYR A 81 -20.62 6.40 -2.20
N ALA A 82 -20.04 5.32 -2.72
CA ALA A 82 -18.84 5.35 -3.55
C ALA A 82 -19.09 4.58 -4.85
N VAL A 83 -18.57 5.09 -5.97
CA VAL A 83 -18.73 4.45 -7.29
C VAL A 83 -17.36 4.11 -7.85
N LEU A 84 -17.09 2.81 -7.98
CA LEU A 84 -15.83 2.29 -8.50
C LEU A 84 -16.02 1.86 -9.95
N VAL A 85 -15.29 2.48 -10.87
CA VAL A 85 -15.27 2.06 -12.27
C VAL A 85 -14.07 1.15 -12.47
N THR A 86 -14.28 -0.08 -12.93
CA THR A 86 -13.21 -1.08 -13.03
C THR A 86 -13.29 -1.86 -14.33
N SER A 87 -12.13 -2.32 -14.81
CA SER A 87 -12.02 -3.31 -15.90
C SER A 87 -11.65 -4.71 -15.38
N LEU A 88 -11.45 -4.86 -14.07
CA LEU A 88 -11.08 -6.12 -13.47
C LEU A 88 -12.27 -7.10 -13.51
N PRO A 89 -12.06 -8.40 -13.80
CA PRO A 89 -13.12 -9.40 -13.81
C PRO A 89 -13.41 -9.99 -12.41
N HIS A 90 -12.86 -9.40 -11.34
CA HIS A 90 -12.96 -9.93 -9.98
C HIS A 90 -14.34 -9.69 -9.35
N GLU A 91 -14.66 -10.48 -8.33
CA GLU A 91 -15.86 -10.32 -7.52
C GLU A 91 -15.94 -8.94 -6.86
N ILE A 92 -17.16 -8.51 -6.52
CA ILE A 92 -17.43 -7.20 -5.92
C ILE A 92 -16.65 -7.02 -4.62
N LEU A 93 -16.60 -8.05 -3.76
CA LEU A 93 -15.84 -8.04 -2.52
C LEU A 93 -14.33 -7.80 -2.77
N CYS A 94 -13.77 -8.46 -3.77
CA CYS A 94 -12.36 -8.31 -4.14
C CYS A 94 -12.07 -6.89 -4.66
N VAL A 95 -12.93 -6.35 -5.53
CA VAL A 95 -12.77 -4.97 -6.05
C VAL A 95 -12.88 -3.94 -4.92
N ALA A 96 -13.83 -4.12 -4.00
CA ALA A 96 -13.99 -3.26 -2.84
C ALA A 96 -12.76 -3.33 -1.93
N GLN A 97 -12.21 -4.53 -1.69
CA GLN A 97 -10.99 -4.69 -0.90
C GLN A 97 -9.79 -4.03 -1.58
N LEU A 98 -9.57 -4.24 -2.88
CA LEU A 98 -8.49 -3.60 -3.63
C LEU A 98 -8.56 -2.07 -3.57
N TYR A 99 -9.77 -1.50 -3.62
CA TYR A 99 -9.94 -0.06 -3.49
C TYR A 99 -9.65 0.45 -2.06
N ARG A 100 -9.93 -0.36 -1.03
CA ARG A 100 -9.53 -0.07 0.35
C ARG A 100 -8.02 -0.14 0.52
N ASP A 101 -7.39 -1.21 0.03
CA ASP A 101 -5.93 -1.43 0.12
C ASP A 101 -5.15 -0.32 -0.63
N ARG A 102 -5.79 0.38 -1.57
CA ARG A 102 -5.23 1.59 -2.19
C ARG A 102 -4.90 2.68 -1.17
N ALA A 103 -5.68 2.80 -0.09
CA ALA A 103 -5.40 3.79 0.96
C ALA A 103 -4.11 3.45 1.72
N ASP A 104 -3.79 2.16 1.92
CA ASP A 104 -2.54 1.73 2.54
C ASP A 104 -1.31 2.13 1.72
N ALA A 105 -1.46 2.33 0.40
CA ALA A 105 -0.39 2.86 -0.45
C ALA A 105 -0.03 4.32 -0.14
N GLU A 106 -0.85 5.05 0.61
CA GLU A 106 -0.54 6.41 1.07
C GLU A 106 0.51 6.41 2.19
N ASN A 107 0.55 5.39 3.04
CA ASN A 107 1.47 5.32 4.17
C ASN A 107 2.95 5.38 3.70
N PRO A 108 3.40 4.61 2.69
CA PRO A 108 4.74 4.78 2.12
C PRO A 108 5.03 6.21 1.62
N PHE A 109 4.04 6.90 1.04
CA PHE A 109 4.25 8.26 0.55
C PHE A 109 4.42 9.26 1.69
N ASP A 110 3.64 9.13 2.76
CA ASP A 110 3.81 9.94 3.96
C ASP A 110 5.17 9.67 4.61
N GLU A 111 5.54 8.39 4.72
CA GLU A 111 6.82 7.96 5.28
C GLU A 111 8.01 8.53 4.51
N ILE A 112 7.99 8.44 3.17
CA ILE A 112 9.05 8.98 2.31
C ILE A 112 9.15 10.51 2.45
N LYS A 113 8.02 11.22 2.54
CA LYS A 113 8.01 12.67 2.72
C LYS A 113 8.60 13.08 4.08
N ASN A 114 8.15 12.44 5.15
CA ASN A 114 8.43 12.88 6.52
C ASN A 114 9.74 12.31 7.10
N HIS A 115 10.13 11.09 6.73
CA HIS A 115 11.30 10.41 7.33
C HIS A 115 12.50 10.24 6.40
N TRP A 116 12.28 10.35 5.09
CA TRP A 116 13.33 10.21 4.07
C TRP A 116 13.70 11.53 3.38
N GLY A 117 13.06 12.64 3.78
CA GLY A 117 13.44 13.98 3.32
C GLY A 117 13.24 14.16 1.82
N TRP A 118 12.20 13.55 1.25
CA TRP A 118 11.96 13.58 -0.20
C TRP A 118 11.82 15.01 -0.76
N GLY A 119 11.25 15.91 0.04
CA GLY A 119 11.16 17.34 -0.26
C GLY A 119 12.28 18.19 0.35
N GLY A 120 13.26 17.59 1.03
CA GLY A 120 14.30 18.30 1.78
C GLY A 120 15.45 18.85 0.92
N PHE A 121 15.58 18.40 -0.33
CA PHE A 121 16.59 18.90 -1.27
C PHE A 121 15.93 19.77 -2.34
N THR A 122 16.02 21.08 -2.18
CA THR A 122 15.42 22.07 -3.09
C THR A 122 16.49 23.01 -3.64
N THR A 123 16.59 23.08 -4.96
CA THR A 123 17.43 24.05 -5.69
C THR A 123 16.60 24.68 -6.80
N GLN A 124 17.12 25.75 -7.44
CA GLN A 124 16.47 26.35 -8.61
C GLN A 124 16.52 25.46 -9.87
N ASP A 125 17.30 24.37 -9.85
CA ASP A 125 17.41 23.42 -10.96
C ASP A 125 16.55 22.17 -10.71
N ILE A 126 15.46 22.04 -11.46
CA ILE A 126 14.53 20.91 -11.36
C ILE A 126 15.21 19.56 -11.65
N LYS A 127 16.24 19.52 -12.51
CA LYS A 127 16.90 18.25 -12.87
C LYS A 127 17.64 17.68 -11.68
N ARG A 128 18.32 18.53 -10.90
CA ARG A 128 19.03 18.12 -9.68
C ARG A 128 18.05 17.70 -8.59
N CYS A 129 16.95 18.43 -8.42
CA CYS A 129 15.88 18.06 -7.49
C CYS A 129 15.28 16.69 -7.84
N CYS A 130 14.95 16.44 -9.12
CA CYS A 130 14.46 15.14 -9.58
C CYS A 130 15.47 14.02 -9.37
N PHE A 131 16.77 14.29 -9.57
CA PHE A 131 17.82 13.30 -9.33
C PHE A 131 17.87 12.90 -7.84
N MET A 132 17.92 13.89 -6.93
CA MET A 132 17.95 13.62 -5.49
C MET A 132 16.68 12.95 -5.00
N ALA A 133 15.52 13.35 -5.50
CA ALA A 133 14.24 12.69 -5.23
C ALA A 133 14.25 11.19 -5.61
N ARG A 134 14.89 10.82 -6.72
CA ARG A 134 15.03 9.42 -7.14
C ARG A 134 16.00 8.64 -6.25
N ILE A 135 17.10 9.26 -5.81
CA ILE A 135 18.05 8.65 -4.86
C ILE A 135 17.38 8.38 -3.51
N ALA A 136 16.58 9.33 -3.00
CA ALA A 136 15.80 9.15 -1.78
C ALA A 136 14.81 7.97 -1.92
N ALA A 137 14.05 7.91 -3.03
CA ALA A 137 13.13 6.81 -3.30
C ALA A 137 13.84 5.45 -3.44
N LEU A 138 15.03 5.40 -4.05
CA LEU A 138 15.83 4.19 -4.16
C LEU A 138 16.30 3.70 -2.77
N THR A 139 16.75 4.64 -1.95
CA THR A 139 17.21 4.36 -0.58
C THR A 139 16.07 3.83 0.28
N TYR A 140 14.89 4.44 0.17
CA TYR A 140 13.65 3.93 0.78
C TYR A 140 13.35 2.49 0.35
N ASN A 141 13.37 2.21 -0.95
CA ASN A 141 13.08 0.87 -1.46
C ASN A 141 14.07 -0.17 -0.91
N TRP A 142 15.36 0.16 -0.87
CA TRP A 142 16.37 -0.73 -0.30
C TRP A 142 16.19 -0.94 1.21
N TRP A 143 15.87 0.11 1.95
CA TRP A 143 15.58 0.01 3.37
C TRP A 143 14.35 -0.85 3.64
N SER A 144 13.24 -0.59 2.95
CA SER A 144 11.99 -1.35 3.10
C SER A 144 12.20 -2.83 2.79
N LEU A 145 12.96 -3.17 1.74
CA LEU A 145 13.33 -4.56 1.44
C LEU A 145 14.25 -5.17 2.51
N PHE A 146 15.25 -4.43 2.98
CA PHE A 146 16.15 -4.90 4.03
C PHE A 146 15.40 -5.23 5.31
N VAL A 147 14.53 -4.33 5.77
CA VAL A 147 13.72 -4.52 6.97
C VAL A 147 12.74 -5.68 6.80
N ARG A 148 12.17 -5.89 5.60
CA ARG A 148 11.33 -7.06 5.30
C ARG A 148 12.11 -8.38 5.24
N LEU A 149 13.42 -8.34 4.98
CA LEU A 149 14.26 -9.53 5.09
C LEU A 149 14.65 -9.83 6.55
N ALA A 150 14.72 -8.79 7.38
CA ALA A 150 14.95 -8.88 8.83
C ALA A 150 13.70 -9.40 9.56
N ASP A 151 12.52 -8.88 9.24
CA ASP A 151 11.22 -9.39 9.68
C ASP A 151 10.33 -9.72 8.46
N PRO A 152 10.34 -10.98 8.00
CA PRO A 152 9.48 -11.42 6.90
C PRO A 152 7.99 -11.41 7.23
N THR A 153 7.63 -11.37 8.51
CA THR A 153 6.25 -11.56 8.98
C THR A 153 5.49 -10.26 9.15
N ARG A 154 6.17 -9.11 9.26
CA ARG A 154 5.51 -7.82 9.39
C ARG A 154 6.19 -6.74 8.55
N HIS A 155 5.39 -5.80 8.05
CA HIS A 155 5.96 -4.56 7.54
C HIS A 155 6.29 -3.66 8.72
N THR A 156 7.51 -3.15 8.76
CA THR A 156 7.96 -2.19 9.77
C THR A 156 8.38 -0.91 9.07
N GLU A 157 7.78 0.21 9.47
CA GLU A 157 8.09 1.54 8.94
C GLU A 157 9.46 2.05 9.41
N ALA A 158 9.95 3.13 8.81
CA ALA A 158 11.25 3.74 9.08
C ALA A 158 11.36 4.30 10.49
N ILE A 159 10.28 4.84 11.07
CA ILE A 159 10.31 5.41 12.43
C ILE A 159 10.78 4.36 13.45
N PRO A 160 10.17 3.17 13.57
CA PRO A 160 10.63 2.15 14.49
C PRO A 160 11.88 1.40 13.99
N SER A 161 11.99 1.13 12.68
CA SER A 161 13.08 0.28 12.18
C SER A 161 14.45 0.96 12.19
N ARG A 162 14.54 2.28 11.95
CA ARG A 162 15.83 2.97 11.87
C ARG A 162 16.56 3.05 13.21
N PRO A 163 15.96 3.51 14.32
CA PRO A 163 16.61 3.47 15.63
C PRO A 163 17.03 2.06 16.02
N LEU A 164 16.17 1.07 15.74
CA LEU A 164 16.43 -0.34 16.07
C LEU A 164 17.63 -0.93 15.30
N LEU A 165 17.75 -0.66 14.00
CA LEU A 165 18.75 -1.30 13.14
C LEU A 165 19.98 -0.43 12.86
N LEU A 166 19.91 0.89 13.06
CA LEU A 166 21.01 1.85 12.85
C LEU A 166 21.44 2.58 14.12
N GLY A 167 20.65 2.56 15.19
CA GLY A 167 20.96 3.28 16.43
C GLY A 167 22.03 2.62 17.30
N ALA A 168 22.36 1.36 17.03
CA ALA A 168 23.37 0.62 17.79
C ALA A 168 24.77 0.74 17.15
N PRO A 169 25.78 1.21 17.89
CA PRO A 169 27.16 1.20 17.41
C PRO A 169 27.63 -0.23 17.19
N ALA A 170 28.24 -0.48 16.02
CA ALA A 170 28.74 -1.79 15.64
C ALA A 170 30.21 -1.73 15.22
N ARG A 171 30.99 -2.73 15.63
CA ARG A 171 32.39 -2.93 15.25
C ARG A 171 32.50 -4.14 14.32
N LEU A 172 33.04 -3.91 13.12
CA LEU A 172 33.39 -4.97 12.19
C LEU A 172 34.87 -5.33 12.32
N ILE A 173 35.16 -6.59 12.62
CA ILE A 173 36.52 -7.12 12.70
C ILE A 173 36.67 -8.17 11.61
N ARG A 174 37.72 -8.05 10.80
CA ARG A 174 38.09 -9.03 9.78
C ARG A 174 39.46 -9.61 10.14
N HIS A 175 39.49 -10.88 10.51
CA HIS A 175 40.73 -11.56 10.89
C HIS A 175 40.66 -13.04 10.51
N GLY A 176 41.76 -13.59 9.95
CA GLY A 176 41.86 -15.02 9.63
C GLY A 176 40.76 -15.56 8.70
N GLY A 177 40.31 -14.76 7.73
CA GLY A 177 39.20 -15.13 6.83
C GLY A 177 37.81 -15.07 7.48
N GLN A 178 37.72 -14.75 8.78
CA GLN A 178 36.45 -14.59 9.48
C GLN A 178 36.07 -13.10 9.55
N THR A 179 34.78 -12.84 9.37
CA THR A 179 34.18 -11.52 9.59
C THR A 179 33.33 -11.60 10.85
N ARG A 180 33.71 -10.86 11.90
CA ARG A 180 32.96 -10.76 13.16
C ARG A 180 32.36 -9.37 13.28
N LEU A 181 31.06 -9.31 13.52
CA LEU A 181 30.34 -8.06 13.80
C LEU A 181 29.94 -8.08 15.29
N THR A 182 30.43 -7.11 16.05
CA THR A 182 30.03 -6.88 17.45
C THR A 182 29.11 -5.67 17.48
N ILE A 183 27.86 -5.86 17.90
CA ILE A 183 26.87 -4.79 17.99
C ILE A 183 26.63 -4.51 19.48
N SER A 184 26.81 -3.26 19.91
CA SER A 184 26.50 -2.84 21.26
C SER A 184 25.10 -2.22 21.26
N HIS A 185 24.09 -3.02 21.59
CA HIS A 185 22.69 -2.59 21.61
C HIS A 185 22.26 -2.31 23.07
N PRO A 186 21.73 -1.11 23.38
CA PRO A 186 21.30 -0.78 24.74
C PRO A 186 19.93 -1.38 25.13
N ASP A 187 19.07 -1.68 24.15
CA ASP A 187 17.67 -2.07 24.42
C ASP A 187 17.41 -3.57 24.57
N ALA A 188 16.22 -3.88 25.11
CA ALA A 188 15.64 -5.22 25.28
C ALA A 188 15.49 -6.03 23.97
N GLU A 189 15.52 -5.38 22.81
CA GLU A 189 15.39 -6.00 21.48
C GLU A 189 16.73 -6.52 20.91
N ALA A 190 17.82 -6.48 21.70
CA ALA A 190 19.14 -6.93 21.27
C ALA A 190 19.15 -8.36 20.71
N ALA A 191 18.39 -9.27 21.33
CA ALA A 191 18.27 -10.66 20.88
C ALA A 191 17.61 -10.76 19.49
N TRP A 192 16.61 -9.92 19.23
CA TRP A 192 15.94 -9.85 17.93
C TRP A 192 16.89 -9.31 16.85
N VAL A 193 17.61 -8.23 17.14
CA VAL A 193 18.61 -7.66 16.20
C VAL A 193 19.72 -8.65 15.90
N GLU A 194 20.20 -9.39 16.92
CA GLU A 194 21.18 -10.45 16.72
C GLU A 194 20.64 -11.54 15.79
N ALA A 195 19.40 -12.00 16.00
CA ALA A 195 18.76 -12.99 15.15
C ALA A 195 18.67 -12.51 13.69
N ALA A 196 18.18 -11.27 13.47
CA ALA A 196 18.13 -10.67 12.13
C ALA A 196 19.51 -10.60 11.47
N CYS A 197 20.54 -10.16 12.21
CA CYS A 197 21.92 -10.07 11.73
C CYS A 197 22.56 -11.44 11.47
N ARG A 198 22.04 -12.54 12.03
CA ARG A 198 22.47 -13.92 11.73
C ARG A 198 21.70 -14.51 10.56
N GLU A 199 20.39 -14.31 10.52
CA GLU A 199 19.49 -14.86 9.52
C GLU A 199 19.74 -14.29 8.13
N ILE A 200 19.92 -12.97 8.01
CA ILE A 200 20.10 -12.31 6.71
C ILE A 200 21.36 -12.84 6.00
N PRO A 201 22.57 -12.86 6.61
CA PRO A 201 23.74 -13.47 6.01
C PRO A 201 23.58 -14.97 5.79
N GLY A 202 22.88 -15.69 6.67
CA GLY A 202 22.54 -17.10 6.50
C GLY A 202 21.78 -17.35 5.20
N PHE A 203 20.73 -16.56 4.96
CA PHE A 203 19.96 -16.57 3.71
C PHE A 203 20.82 -16.21 2.49
N PHE A 204 21.63 -15.16 2.55
CA PHE A 204 22.51 -14.84 1.44
C PHE A 204 23.56 -15.93 1.16
N LYS A 205 24.01 -16.66 2.18
CA LYS A 205 24.87 -17.85 2.01
C LYS A 205 24.14 -18.97 1.27
N THR A 206 22.86 -19.22 1.53
CA THR A 206 22.10 -20.24 0.76
C THR A 206 21.93 -19.84 -0.69
N LEU A 207 21.68 -18.56 -0.97
CA LEU A 207 21.64 -18.02 -2.33
C LEU A 207 22.99 -18.16 -3.04
N ARG A 208 24.11 -17.90 -2.34
CA ARG A 208 25.48 -18.07 -2.87
C ARG A 208 25.83 -19.52 -3.13
N ARG A 209 25.47 -20.46 -2.24
CA ARG A 209 25.68 -21.91 -2.45
C ARG A 209 24.92 -22.45 -3.66
N THR A 210 23.79 -21.83 -4.00
CA THR A 210 22.96 -22.21 -5.16
C THR A 210 23.25 -21.33 -6.38
N ALA A 211 24.23 -20.42 -6.32
CA ALA A 211 24.36 -19.32 -7.27
C ALA A 211 24.73 -19.78 -8.70
N GLU A 212 25.52 -20.84 -8.86
CA GLU A 212 25.87 -21.35 -10.20
C GLU A 212 24.65 -21.88 -10.97
N GLN A 213 23.57 -22.25 -10.28
CA GLN A 213 22.34 -22.77 -10.89
C GLN A 213 21.27 -21.68 -11.10
N LEU A 214 21.41 -20.50 -10.50
CA LEU A 214 20.37 -19.47 -10.49
C LEU A 214 20.78 -18.23 -11.29
N SER A 215 19.94 -17.87 -12.25
CA SER A 215 20.05 -16.60 -12.97
C SER A 215 19.86 -15.40 -12.03
N PRO A 216 20.36 -14.20 -12.38
CA PRO A 216 20.12 -12.99 -11.59
C PRO A 216 18.63 -12.74 -11.27
N LEU A 217 17.75 -13.02 -12.24
CA LEU A 217 16.31 -12.89 -12.06
C LEU A 217 15.77 -13.89 -11.03
N GLN A 218 16.18 -15.15 -11.10
CA GLN A 218 15.75 -16.16 -10.12
C GLN A 218 16.23 -15.84 -8.71
N ARG A 219 17.44 -15.29 -8.57
CA ARG A 219 17.96 -14.83 -7.26
C ARG A 219 17.10 -13.69 -6.70
N TRP A 220 16.71 -12.74 -7.55
CA TRP A 220 15.82 -11.65 -7.17
C TRP A 220 14.45 -12.16 -6.70
N TYR A 221 13.85 -13.11 -7.43
CA TYR A 221 12.57 -13.69 -7.08
C TYR A 221 12.62 -14.46 -5.76
N ARG A 222 13.72 -15.16 -5.45
CA ARG A 222 13.91 -15.79 -4.13
C ARG A 222 14.04 -14.77 -3.01
N LEU A 223 14.73 -13.65 -3.24
CA LEU A 223 14.81 -12.54 -2.28
C LEU A 223 13.42 -11.97 -1.99
N LEU A 224 12.66 -11.65 -3.04
CA LEU A 224 11.29 -11.13 -2.90
C LEU A 224 10.35 -12.15 -2.24
N SER A 225 10.50 -13.44 -2.55
CA SER A 225 9.70 -14.51 -1.93
C SER A 225 9.90 -14.58 -0.42
N ARG A 226 11.14 -14.37 0.05
CA ARG A 226 11.43 -14.28 1.48
C ARG A 226 10.86 -12.98 2.07
N ALA A 227 11.14 -11.84 1.45
CA ALA A 227 10.71 -10.52 1.95
C ALA A 227 9.17 -10.36 2.01
N LEU A 228 8.43 -11.08 1.16
CA LEU A 228 6.98 -11.02 1.05
C LEU A 228 6.30 -12.32 1.50
N VAL A 229 6.98 -13.14 2.31
CA VAL A 229 6.50 -14.49 2.68
C VAL A 229 5.09 -14.47 3.28
N LYS A 230 4.74 -13.45 4.08
CA LYS A 230 3.39 -13.27 4.63
C LYS A 230 2.33 -13.08 3.56
N HIS A 231 2.64 -12.34 2.50
CA HIS A 231 1.67 -12.05 1.43
C HIS A 231 1.54 -13.24 0.47
N LEU A 232 2.62 -14.02 0.35
CA LEU A 232 2.69 -15.19 -0.51
C LEU A 232 2.27 -16.48 0.20
N ASN A 233 2.01 -16.45 1.52
CA ASN A 233 1.76 -17.64 2.34
C ASN A 233 2.81 -18.74 2.11
N GLY A 234 4.09 -18.35 2.07
CA GLY A 234 5.20 -19.28 1.82
C GLY A 234 5.40 -19.69 0.35
N ARG A 235 4.56 -19.23 -0.59
CA ARG A 235 4.74 -19.49 -2.01
C ARG A 235 5.99 -18.77 -2.53
N GLN A 236 6.73 -19.46 -3.39
CA GLN A 236 7.85 -18.84 -4.10
C GLN A 236 7.33 -18.16 -5.37
N LEU A 237 7.70 -16.89 -5.54
CA LEU A 237 7.47 -16.18 -6.80
C LEU A 237 8.23 -16.88 -7.92
N GLN A 238 7.56 -17.03 -9.07
CA GLN A 238 8.19 -17.51 -10.29
C GLN A 238 8.36 -16.37 -11.28
N PRO A 239 9.52 -16.29 -11.96
CA PRO A 239 9.70 -15.30 -13.02
C PRO A 239 8.60 -15.50 -14.08
N PRO A 240 8.00 -14.42 -14.61
CA PRO A 240 7.03 -14.52 -15.69
C PRO A 240 7.67 -15.26 -16.87
N ALA A 241 6.87 -16.08 -17.56
CA ALA A 241 7.29 -16.66 -18.82
C ALA A 241 7.76 -15.51 -19.74
N ALA A 242 8.96 -15.67 -20.31
CA ALA A 242 9.44 -14.71 -21.29
C ALA A 242 8.38 -14.57 -22.39
N LEU A 243 8.01 -13.33 -22.72
CA LEU A 243 7.12 -13.09 -23.85
C LEU A 243 7.78 -13.72 -25.08
N PRO A 244 7.02 -14.46 -25.91
CA PRO A 244 7.57 -14.98 -27.16
C PRO A 244 8.13 -13.80 -27.95
N ALA A 245 9.32 -13.99 -28.54
CA ALA A 245 9.88 -12.98 -29.42
C ALA A 245 8.84 -12.69 -30.52
N LEU A 246 8.59 -11.41 -30.78
CA LEU A 246 7.81 -11.00 -31.94
C LEU A 246 8.55 -11.55 -33.17
N ALA A 247 7.92 -12.49 -33.87
CA ALA A 247 8.40 -13.05 -35.13
C ALA A 247 8.42 -12.00 -36.23
#